data_AF-A0A4V1ZUH2-F1
#
_entry.id   AF-A0A4V1ZUH2-F1
#
_cell.length_a   1.000
_cell.length_b   1.000
_cell.length_c   1.000
_cell.angle_alpha   90.00
_cell.angle_beta   90.00
_cell.angle_gamma   90.00
#
_symmetry.space_group_name_H-M   'P 1'
#
loop_
_entity.id
_entity.type
_entity.pdbx_description
1 polymer ?
#
loop_
_entity_poly.entity_id
_entity_poly.type
_entity_poly.pdbx_seq_one_letter_code
_entity_poly.pdbx_strand_id
1 'polypeptide(L)'
;MSSKRTGRALADVMGELDEEPIATPIAATTADAAPVRDSASPAIVPINVQVTPRDRKRLRQLSLDTGLSLQKLGHEAWNRLLEARGLEPLEAVAASVPSGRSRR
;
A
#
# COMPACT_ATOMS: atom_id res chain seq x y z
N MET A 1 28.60 -34.71 -6.05
CA MET A 1 28.89 -33.72 -4.99
C MET A 1 27.57 -33.15 -4.50
N SER A 2 27.21 -33.47 -3.25
CA SER A 2 25.97 -33.10 -2.60
C SER A 2 26.07 -31.67 -2.06
N SER A 3 25.07 -30.82 -2.29
CA SER A 3 24.93 -29.52 -1.60
C SER A 3 23.52 -29.41 -1.03
N LYS A 4 23.44 -29.77 0.25
CA LYS A 4 22.28 -29.58 1.12
C LYS A 4 22.22 -28.10 1.50
N ARG A 5 21.19 -27.38 1.06
CA ARG A 5 20.88 -26.03 1.58
C ARG A 5 19.76 -26.16 2.59
N THR A 6 20.16 -26.37 3.84
CA THR A 6 19.31 -26.54 5.01
C THR A 6 18.60 -25.22 5.31
N GLY A 7 17.27 -25.20 5.20
CA GLY A 7 16.43 -24.10 5.68
C GLY A 7 16.45 -24.07 7.20
N ARG A 8 16.80 -22.93 7.78
CA ARG A 8 16.76 -22.70 9.23
C ARG A 8 15.31 -22.37 9.61
N ALA A 9 14.72 -23.20 10.46
CA ALA A 9 13.32 -23.12 10.85
C ALA A 9 13.07 -21.91 11.76
N LEU A 10 11.93 -21.25 11.54
CA LEU A 10 11.48 -20.03 12.23
C LEU A 10 11.13 -20.23 13.72
N ALA A 11 11.28 -21.46 14.24
CA ALA A 11 10.95 -21.84 15.60
C ALA A 11 12.07 -21.56 16.63
N ASP A 12 13.30 -21.30 16.19
CA ASP A 12 14.44 -20.98 17.08
C ASP A 12 14.51 -19.49 17.51
N VAL A 13 13.59 -18.64 17.07
CA VAL A 13 13.60 -17.19 17.37
C VAL A 13 12.59 -16.80 18.46
N MET A 14 11.70 -17.72 18.86
CA MET A 14 10.61 -17.42 19.81
C MET A 14 10.84 -18.09 21.18
N GLY A 15 12.05 -17.94 21.73
CA GLY A 15 12.45 -18.66 22.95
C GLY A 15 13.29 -17.89 23.96
N GLU A 16 13.42 -16.57 23.87
CA GLU A 16 14.31 -15.85 24.80
C GLU A 16 13.91 -14.37 24.89
N LEU A 17 12.97 -14.02 25.77
CA LEU A 17 12.80 -12.67 26.33
C LEU A 17 11.85 -12.79 27.53
N ASP A 18 12.40 -13.24 28.67
CA ASP A 18 11.77 -13.07 29.98
C ASP A 18 12.86 -12.70 30.99
N GLU A 19 13.15 -11.38 31.12
CA GLU A 19 13.81 -10.80 32.30
C GLU A 19 13.62 -9.26 32.32
N GLU A 20 12.83 -8.78 33.28
CA GLU A 20 12.77 -7.37 33.74
C GLU A 20 13.56 -7.25 35.08
N PRO A 21 13.82 -6.06 35.66
CA PRO A 21 14.09 -4.72 35.11
C PRO A 21 15.35 -4.07 35.74
N ILE A 22 16.01 -3.11 35.08
CA ILE A 22 17.02 -2.25 35.73
C ILE A 22 16.77 -0.77 35.41
N ALA A 23 16.73 0.04 36.46
CA ALA A 23 16.35 1.43 36.48
C ALA A 23 17.50 2.41 36.14
N THR A 24 17.11 3.56 35.54
CA THR A 24 17.72 4.92 35.50
C THR A 24 18.96 5.21 34.64
N PRO A 25 19.19 6.47 34.16
CA PRO A 25 18.38 7.70 34.29
C PRO A 25 18.03 8.40 32.95
N ILE A 26 17.11 9.37 33.07
CA ILE A 26 16.52 10.22 32.03
C ILE A 26 17.58 11.21 31.48
N ALA A 27 17.91 11.10 30.19
CA ALA A 27 18.64 12.13 29.45
C ALA A 27 17.63 13.00 28.67
N ALA A 28 17.66 14.30 28.94
CA ALA A 28 16.80 15.31 28.34
C ALA A 28 16.91 15.33 26.80
N THR A 29 15.83 14.97 26.12
CA THR A 29 15.65 15.27 24.69
C THR A 29 14.65 16.41 24.57
N THR A 30 15.14 17.65 24.52
CA THR A 30 14.33 18.82 24.25
C THR A 30 14.55 19.30 22.82
N ALA A 31 13.42 19.40 22.10
CA ALA A 31 13.18 20.11 20.85
C ALA A 31 13.71 19.45 19.56
N ASP A 32 13.19 18.26 19.26
CA ASP A 32 12.88 17.95 17.85
C ASP A 32 11.67 18.82 17.46
N ALA A 33 11.92 19.83 16.63
CA ALA A 33 10.85 20.62 16.04
C ALA A 33 10.06 19.70 15.11
N ALA A 34 8.98 19.11 15.63
CA ALA A 34 8.04 18.34 14.85
C ALA A 34 7.64 19.19 13.62
N PRO A 35 7.82 18.70 12.39
CA PRO A 35 7.25 19.39 11.25
C PRO A 35 5.74 19.32 11.43
N VAL A 36 5.14 20.47 11.69
CA VAL A 36 3.69 20.68 11.62
C VAL A 36 3.27 20.32 10.20
N ARG A 37 2.89 19.06 9.99
CA ARG A 37 2.17 18.63 8.80
C ARG A 37 0.69 18.79 9.09
N ASP A 38 0.28 20.05 9.18
CA ASP A 38 -1.12 20.40 9.07
C ASP A 38 -1.48 20.39 7.58
N SER A 39 -1.71 19.18 7.07
CA SER A 39 -2.44 18.96 5.84
C SER A 39 -3.26 17.69 6.04
N ALA A 40 -4.49 17.89 6.52
CA ALA A 40 -5.47 16.81 6.64
C ALA A 40 -5.54 16.11 5.27
N SER A 41 -4.93 14.92 5.20
CA SER A 41 -4.97 14.12 3.98
C SER A 41 -6.43 13.81 3.70
N PRO A 42 -6.91 13.95 2.45
CA PRO A 42 -8.31 13.78 2.12
C PRO A 42 -8.79 12.41 2.62
N ALA A 43 -10.00 12.37 3.20
CA ALA A 43 -10.58 11.13 3.68
C ALA A 43 -10.90 10.22 2.49
N ILE A 44 -10.10 9.17 2.29
CA ILE A 44 -10.26 8.23 1.18
C ILE A 44 -11.29 7.16 1.56
N VAL A 45 -12.35 7.02 0.77
CA VAL A 45 -13.41 6.01 0.96
C VAL A 45 -13.37 4.97 -0.16
N PRO A 46 -13.43 3.65 0.13
CA PRO A 46 -13.43 2.63 -0.91
C PRO A 46 -14.78 2.51 -1.62
N ILE A 47 -14.75 2.28 -2.94
CA ILE A 47 -15.91 1.95 -3.76
C ILE A 47 -15.82 0.49 -4.21
N ASN A 48 -16.86 -0.30 -3.92
CA ASN A 48 -16.96 -1.70 -4.34
C ASN A 48 -17.78 -1.82 -5.62
N VAL A 49 -17.27 -2.57 -6.60
CA VAL A 49 -17.95 -2.83 -7.87
C VAL A 49 -18.10 -4.34 -8.08
N GLN A 50 -19.32 -4.77 -8.40
CA GLN A 50 -19.60 -6.16 -8.74
C GLN A 50 -19.32 -6.41 -10.23
N VAL A 51 -18.60 -7.47 -10.53
CA VAL A 51 -18.24 -7.87 -11.90
C VAL A 51 -18.32 -9.38 -12.04
N THR A 52 -18.50 -9.86 -13.27
CA THR A 52 -18.43 -11.30 -13.53
C THR A 52 -17.01 -11.83 -13.31
N PRO A 53 -16.81 -13.14 -13.02
CA PRO A 53 -15.46 -13.73 -12.94
C PRO A 53 -14.66 -13.57 -14.24
N ARG A 54 -15.33 -13.60 -15.39
CA ARG A 54 -14.70 -13.38 -16.70
C ARG A 54 -14.16 -11.97 -16.82
N ASP A 55 -14.95 -10.96 -16.46
CA ASP A 55 -14.53 -9.57 -16.55
C ASP A 55 -13.47 -9.23 -15.51
N ARG A 56 -13.51 -9.84 -14.32
CA ARG A 56 -12.44 -9.73 -13.34
C ARG A 56 -11.08 -10.17 -13.93
N LYS A 57 -11.05 -11.27 -14.69
CA LYS A 57 -9.84 -11.73 -15.40
C LYS A 57 -9.40 -10.72 -16.47
N ARG A 58 -10.35 -10.20 -17.27
CA ARG A 58 -10.06 -9.19 -18.31
C ARG A 58 -9.49 -7.89 -17.73
N LEU A 59 -10.09 -7.37 -16.66
CA LEU A 59 -9.61 -6.18 -15.96
C LEU A 59 -8.22 -6.41 -15.37
N ARG A 60 -7.98 -7.60 -14.79
CA ARG A 60 -6.64 -7.95 -14.31
C ARG A 60 -5.63 -7.98 -15.45
N GLN A 61 -5.95 -8.58 -16.60
CA GLN A 61 -5.07 -8.57 -17.76
C GLN A 61 -4.77 -7.14 -18.23
N LEU A 62 -5.81 -6.30 -18.37
CA LEU A 62 -5.65 -4.90 -18.72
C LEU A 62 -4.70 -4.15 -17.75
N SER A 63 -4.81 -4.42 -16.45
CA SER A 63 -3.89 -3.84 -15.47
C SER A 63 -2.44 -4.27 -15.71
N LEU A 64 -2.21 -5.53 -16.11
CA LEU A 64 -0.87 -6.03 -16.43
C LEU A 64 -0.33 -5.34 -17.68
N ASP A 65 -1.11 -5.32 -18.76
CA ASP A 65 -0.73 -4.77 -20.07
C ASP A 65 -0.41 -3.27 -19.99
N THR A 66 -1.14 -2.52 -19.18
CA THR A 66 -1.02 -1.05 -19.07
C THR A 66 0.02 -0.57 -18.06
N GLY A 67 0.54 -1.42 -17.18
CA GLY A 67 1.39 -0.92 -16.09
C GLY A 67 0.62 -0.40 -14.87
N LEU A 68 -0.71 -0.22 -14.96
CA LEU A 68 -1.49 0.51 -13.97
C LEU A 68 -2.16 -0.42 -12.94
N SER A 69 -2.50 0.13 -11.77
CA SER A 69 -3.35 -0.57 -10.80
C SER A 69 -4.81 -0.52 -11.24
N LEU A 70 -5.63 -1.48 -10.79
CA LEU A 70 -7.08 -1.45 -11.05
C LEU A 70 -7.75 -0.20 -10.47
N GLN A 71 -7.25 0.31 -9.34
CA GLN A 71 -7.73 1.57 -8.76
C GLN A 71 -7.49 2.74 -9.73
N LYS A 72 -6.27 2.84 -10.29
CA LYS A 72 -5.93 3.93 -11.23
C LYS A 72 -6.75 3.83 -12.52
N LEU A 73 -6.90 2.63 -13.08
CA LEU A 73 -7.75 2.38 -14.23
C LEU A 73 -9.22 2.74 -13.96
N GLY A 74 -9.72 2.42 -12.76
CA GLY A 74 -11.05 2.83 -12.31
C GLY A 74 -11.21 4.35 -12.27
N HIS A 75 -10.27 5.06 -11.64
CA HIS A 75 -10.25 6.53 -11.62
C HIS A 75 -10.26 7.13 -13.03
N GLU A 76 -9.45 6.60 -13.95
CA GLU A 76 -9.43 7.07 -15.33
C GLU A 76 -10.76 6.82 -16.06
N ALA A 77 -11.37 5.64 -15.85
CA ALA A 77 -12.66 5.31 -16.44
C ALA A 77 -13.78 6.23 -15.93
N TRP A 78 -13.83 6.50 -14.63
CA TRP A 78 -14.78 7.45 -14.05
C TRP A 78 -14.53 8.88 -14.54
N ASN A 79 -13.27 9.34 -14.59
CA ASN A 79 -12.97 10.68 -15.07
C ASN A 79 -13.35 10.89 -16.54
N ARG A 80 -13.14 9.88 -17.41
CA ARG A 80 -13.62 9.93 -18.80
C ARG A 80 -15.15 10.01 -18.88
N LEU A 81 -15.86 9.31 -17.99
CA LEU A 81 -17.32 9.37 -17.93
C LEU A 81 -17.81 10.74 -17.42
N LEU A 82 -17.16 11.31 -16.40
CA LEU A 82 -17.48 12.62 -15.85
C LEU A 82 -17.24 13.73 -16.89
N GLU A 83 -16.12 13.68 -17.59
CA GLU A 83 -15.78 14.60 -18.68
C GLU A 83 -16.84 14.56 -19.80
N ALA A 84 -17.24 13.36 -20.23
CA ALA A 84 -18.31 13.19 -21.22
C ALA A 84 -19.68 13.73 -20.77
N ARG A 85 -19.84 14.04 -19.48
CA ARG A 85 -21.04 14.64 -18.88
C ARG A 85 -20.85 16.11 -18.50
N GLY A 86 -19.68 16.70 -18.76
CA GLY A 86 -19.36 18.07 -18.37
C GLY A 86 -19.21 18.27 -16.85
N LEU A 87 -18.85 17.21 -16.12
CA LEU A 87 -18.65 17.24 -14.67
C LEU A 87 -17.16 17.34 -14.34
N GLU A 88 -16.86 17.88 -13.16
CA GLU A 88 -15.49 17.95 -12.65
C GLU A 88 -14.89 16.55 -12.43
N PRO A 89 -13.57 16.37 -12.65
CA PRO A 89 -12.90 15.10 -12.41
C PRO A 89 -12.80 14.77 -10.91
N LEU A 90 -12.61 13.49 -10.60
CA LEU A 90 -12.31 13.05 -9.24
C LEU A 90 -10.98 13.61 -8.76
N GLU A 91 -10.91 13.93 -7.46
CA GLU A 91 -9.67 14.30 -6.79
C GLU A 91 -8.59 13.21 -6.96
N ALA A 92 -7.35 13.65 -7.11
CA ALA A 92 -6.22 12.75 -7.28
C ALA A 92 -5.89 12.04 -5.96
N VAL A 93 -6.11 10.74 -5.91
CA VAL A 93 -5.77 9.90 -4.76
C VAL A 93 -4.54 9.06 -5.07
N ALA A 94 -3.53 9.07 -4.17
CA ALA A 94 -2.41 8.16 -4.27
C ALA A 94 -2.89 6.71 -4.05
N ALA A 95 -2.48 5.78 -4.91
CA ALA A 95 -2.88 4.38 -4.78
C ALA A 95 -2.47 3.83 -3.40
N SER A 96 -3.39 3.15 -2.70
CA SER A 96 -3.12 2.68 -1.33
C SER A 96 -2.10 1.55 -1.29
N VAL A 97 -1.85 0.90 -2.42
CA VAL A 97 -0.87 -0.18 -2.56
C VAL A 97 0.21 0.27 -3.53
N PRO A 98 1.49 0.23 -3.14
CA PRO A 98 2.58 0.41 -4.08
C PRO A 98 2.39 -0.54 -5.25
N SER A 99 2.48 -0.04 -6.47
CA SER A 99 2.67 -0.89 -7.63
C SER A 99 3.98 -1.67 -7.38
N GLY A 100 3.89 -2.92 -6.90
CA GLY A 100 5.03 -3.80 -6.61
C GLY A 100 5.86 -4.18 -7.85
N ARG A 101 5.72 -3.44 -8.95
CA ARG A 101 6.61 -3.51 -10.11
C ARG A 101 7.90 -2.78 -9.75
N SER A 102 8.79 -3.50 -9.08
CA SER A 102 10.22 -3.18 -9.11
C SER A 102 10.61 -2.94 -10.56
N ARG A 103 11.16 -1.76 -10.87
CA ARG A 103 11.86 -1.51 -12.14
C ARG A 103 12.86 -2.66 -12.30
N ARG A 104 12.63 -3.50 -13.32
CA ARG A 104 13.63 -4.40 -13.87
C ARG A 104 14.04 -3.85 -15.21
#